data_AF-A0A8J7RG33-F1
#
_entry.id   AF-A0A8J7RG33-F1
#
_cell.length_a   1.000
_cell.length_b   1.000
_cell.length_c   1.000
_cell.angle_alpha   90.00
_cell.angle_beta   90.00
_cell.angle_gamma   90.00
#
_symmetry.space_group_name_H-M   'P 1'
#
loop_
_entity.id
_entity.type
_entity.pdbx_description
1 polymer ?
#
loop_
_entity_poly.entity_id
_entity_poly.type
_entity_poly.pdbx_seq_one_letter_code
_entity_poly.pdbx_strand_id
1 'polypeptide(L)'
;MFIITNYFDNEKELNYRLKKYKREKVIGKFSNAKMLVNAHVEKTNHNLEFVNHLMEDESSEFNDWKITGLYYAVYHASLALVCLKGYISKNHTATLLFLIKYYSDKLNSDDIHFIDELALNKEDLLFYADLKSERQKASYSTTLNFSNKTVEELRFKSIEYINKVEEIIENSKKVK
;
A
#
# COMPACT_ATOMS: atom_id res chain seq x y z
N MET A 1 13.47 5.07 14.64
CA MET A 1 12.10 4.60 14.43
C MET A 1 11.48 5.44 13.32
N PHE A 2 11.04 4.82 12.22
CA PHE A 2 10.34 5.55 11.14
C PHE A 2 8.91 5.82 11.62
N ILE A 3 8.66 7.01 12.16
CA ILE A 3 7.33 7.38 12.64
C ILE A 3 6.59 7.99 11.44
N ILE A 4 5.72 7.19 10.82
CA ILE A 4 4.98 7.64 9.64
C ILE A 4 4.05 8.83 9.94
N THR A 5 3.53 8.92 11.17
CA THR A 5 2.60 9.99 11.58
C THR A 5 3.18 11.38 11.36
N ASN A 6 4.50 11.54 11.51
CA ASN A 6 5.19 12.81 11.26
C ASN A 6 4.97 13.35 9.84
N TYR A 7 4.79 12.48 8.84
CA TYR A 7 4.61 12.90 7.45
C TYR A 7 3.20 13.38 7.12
N PHE A 8 2.21 13.05 7.95
CA PHE A 8 0.85 13.58 7.80
C PHE A 8 0.74 15.03 8.25
N ASP A 9 1.52 15.40 9.27
CA ASP A 9 1.42 16.71 9.93
C ASP A 9 2.61 17.63 9.57
N ASN A 10 3.60 17.14 8.80
CA ASN A 10 4.77 17.90 8.36
C ASN A 10 4.99 17.76 6.84
N GLU A 11 4.25 18.56 6.07
CA GLU A 11 4.35 18.56 4.61
C GLU A 11 5.76 18.90 4.11
N LYS A 12 6.49 19.79 4.80
CA LYS A 12 7.86 20.17 4.41
C LYS A 12 8.80 18.96 4.42
N GLU A 13 8.75 18.14 5.47
CA GLU A 13 9.57 16.93 5.57
C GLU A 13 9.12 15.86 4.56
N LEU A 14 7.81 15.70 4.35
CA LEU A 14 7.27 14.80 3.32
C LEU A 14 7.79 15.17 1.91
N ASN A 15 7.67 16.44 1.54
CA ASN A 15 8.11 16.95 0.25
C ASN A 15 9.64 16.85 0.10
N TYR A 16 10.40 17.12 1.17
CA TYR A 16 11.85 16.94 1.19
C TYR A 16 12.25 15.48 0.89
N ARG A 17 11.64 14.50 1.57
CA ARG A 17 11.89 13.07 1.34
C ARG A 17 11.49 12.63 -0.06
N LEU A 18 10.32 13.03 -0.54
CA LEU A 18 9.87 12.69 -1.90
C LEU A 18 10.79 13.30 -2.97
N LYS A 19 11.27 14.53 -2.78
CA LYS A 19 12.26 15.16 -3.68
C LYS A 19 13.57 14.38 -3.69
N LYS A 20 14.04 13.91 -2.54
CA LYS A 20 15.21 13.04 -2.43
C LYS A 20 15.01 11.73 -3.20
N TYR A 21 13.89 11.03 -2.99
CA TYR A 21 13.58 9.80 -3.73
C TYR A 21 13.43 10.01 -5.24
N LYS A 22 12.90 11.15 -5.68
CA LYS A 22 12.85 11.52 -7.09
C LYS A 22 14.24 11.72 -7.68
N ARG A 23 15.13 12.46 -6.98
CA ARG A 23 16.53 12.66 -7.40
C ARG A 23 17.31 11.34 -7.50
N GLU A 24 17.06 10.42 -6.57
CA GLU A 24 17.69 9.09 -6.52
C GLU A 24 17.02 8.07 -7.47
N LYS A 25 16.02 8.48 -8.27
CA LYS A 25 15.27 7.63 -9.20
C LYS A 25 14.59 6.42 -8.52
N VAL A 26 14.28 6.56 -7.23
CA VAL A 26 13.49 5.59 -6.46
C VAL A 26 12.01 5.74 -6.80
N ILE A 27 11.54 6.97 -7.00
CA ILE A 27 10.25 7.29 -7.62
C ILE A 27 10.50 8.12 -8.87
N GLY A 28 9.84 7.80 -9.98
CA GLY A 28 10.00 8.55 -11.22
C GLY A 28 8.76 8.48 -12.10
N LYS A 29 8.55 9.51 -12.93
CA LYS A 29 7.56 9.44 -14.01
C LYS A 29 7.98 8.38 -15.00
N PHE A 30 7.03 7.63 -15.53
CA PHE A 30 7.26 6.64 -16.58
C PHE A 30 6.09 6.68 -17.57
N SER A 31 6.39 6.81 -18.86
CA SER A 31 5.39 7.05 -19.92
C SER A 31 4.33 5.95 -19.96
N ASN A 32 4.72 4.70 -19.73
CA ASN A 32 3.82 3.55 -19.78
C ASN A 32 3.35 3.11 -18.38
N ALA A 33 3.51 3.94 -17.34
CA ALA A 33 3.13 3.58 -15.97
C ALA A 33 1.65 3.17 -15.87
N LYS A 34 0.75 3.87 -16.56
CA LYS A 34 -0.68 3.53 -16.54
C LYS A 34 -0.99 2.13 -17.11
N MET A 35 -0.16 1.60 -17.99
CA MET A 35 -0.30 0.23 -18.51
C MET A 35 0.02 -0.83 -17.46
N LEU A 36 0.77 -0.47 -16.41
CA LEU A 36 1.15 -1.37 -15.31
C LEU A 36 0.10 -1.44 -14.20
N VAL A 37 -0.95 -0.60 -14.23
CA VAL A 37 -2.00 -0.58 -13.20
C VAL A 37 -2.66 -1.96 -13.08
N ASN A 38 -3.11 -2.53 -14.21
CA ASN A 38 -3.76 -3.85 -14.21
C ASN A 38 -2.79 -4.96 -13.81
N ALA A 39 -1.53 -4.91 -14.26
CA ALA A 39 -0.52 -5.89 -13.86
C ALA A 39 -0.27 -5.89 -12.34
N HIS A 40 -0.35 -4.73 -11.69
CA HIS A 40 -0.27 -4.65 -10.24
C HIS A 40 -1.54 -5.15 -9.54
N VAL A 41 -2.74 -4.87 -10.07
CA VAL A 41 -4.00 -5.44 -9.56
C VAL A 41 -4.01 -6.96 -9.68
N GLU A 42 -3.59 -7.53 -10.81
CA GLU A 42 -3.43 -8.97 -10.99
C GLU A 42 -2.48 -9.56 -9.95
N LYS A 43 -1.34 -8.89 -9.70
CA LYS A 43 -0.38 -9.33 -8.68
C LYS A 43 -0.94 -9.23 -7.26
N THR A 44 -1.74 -8.21 -6.96
CA THR A 44 -2.48 -8.10 -5.69
C THR A 44 -3.37 -9.32 -5.49
N ASN A 45 -4.20 -9.64 -6.48
CA ASN A 45 -5.16 -10.74 -6.42
C ASN A 45 -4.47 -12.10 -6.29
N HIS A 46 -3.41 -12.32 -7.06
CA HIS A 46 -2.59 -13.53 -6.95
C HIS A 46 -1.98 -13.71 -5.55
N ASN A 47 -1.50 -12.63 -4.92
CA ASN A 47 -0.95 -12.71 -3.56
C ASN A 47 -2.05 -12.97 -2.51
N LEU A 48 -3.26 -12.42 -2.68
CA LEU A 48 -4.40 -12.73 -1.81
C LEU A 48 -4.84 -14.20 -1.96
N GLU A 49 -4.90 -14.71 -3.19
CA GLU A 49 -5.24 -16.10 -3.47
C GLU A 49 -4.23 -17.06 -2.83
N PHE A 50 -2.93 -16.73 -2.91
CA PHE A 50 -1.89 -17.47 -2.19
C PHE A 50 -2.13 -17.50 -0.68
N VAL A 51 -2.45 -16.35 -0.07
CA VAL A 51 -2.77 -16.30 1.37
C VAL A 51 -4.00 -17.14 1.67
N ASN A 52 -5.07 -17.03 0.87
CA ASN A 52 -6.29 -17.81 1.10
C ASN A 52 -6.02 -19.31 1.05
N HIS A 53 -5.22 -19.80 0.09
CA HIS A 53 -4.81 -21.21 0.06
C HIS A 53 -4.06 -21.63 1.34
N LEU A 54 -3.15 -20.78 1.86
CA LEU A 54 -2.48 -21.06 3.13
C LEU A 54 -3.42 -21.07 4.34
N MET A 55 -4.58 -20.41 4.23
CA MET A 55 -5.59 -20.30 5.29
C MET A 55 -6.61 -21.45 5.28
N GLU A 56 -6.71 -22.21 4.19
CA GLU A 56 -7.62 -23.37 4.07
C GLU A 56 -7.29 -24.48 5.08
N ASP A 57 -6.01 -24.64 5.40
CA ASP A 57 -5.56 -25.51 6.48
C ASP A 57 -5.48 -24.70 7.79
N GLU A 58 -6.50 -24.81 8.64
CA GLU A 58 -6.53 -24.14 9.94
C GLU A 58 -5.39 -24.59 10.88
N SER A 59 -4.78 -25.76 10.62
CA SER A 59 -3.61 -26.27 11.35
C SER A 59 -2.28 -25.71 10.83
N SER A 60 -2.30 -24.96 9.73
CA SER A 60 -1.13 -24.33 9.12
C SER A 60 -0.53 -23.26 10.03
N GLU A 61 0.70 -23.51 10.49
CA GLU A 61 1.46 -22.58 11.35
C GLU A 61 2.28 -21.54 10.55
N PHE A 62 2.13 -21.46 9.23
CA PHE A 62 2.86 -20.56 8.33
C PHE A 62 2.38 -19.09 8.39
N ASN A 63 2.15 -18.59 9.60
CA ASN A 63 1.58 -17.26 9.85
C ASN A 63 2.51 -16.11 9.41
N ASP A 64 3.82 -16.33 9.46
CA ASP A 64 4.83 -15.44 8.89
C ASP A 64 4.68 -15.27 7.36
N TRP A 65 4.45 -16.37 6.65
CA TRP A 65 4.22 -16.37 5.20
C TRP A 65 2.87 -15.77 4.83
N LYS A 66 1.82 -16.04 5.62
CA LYS A 66 0.50 -15.41 5.44
C LYS A 66 0.60 -13.89 5.58
N ILE A 67 1.26 -13.38 6.63
CA ILE A 67 1.50 -11.93 6.81
C ILE A 67 2.33 -11.34 5.66
N THR A 68 3.36 -12.06 5.22
CA THR A 68 4.19 -11.63 4.09
C THR A 68 3.37 -11.54 2.80
N GLY A 69 2.50 -12.51 2.53
CA GLY A 69 1.59 -12.50 1.38
C GLY A 69 0.60 -11.33 1.43
N LEU A 70 -0.04 -11.10 2.59
CA LEU A 70 -0.96 -9.97 2.80
C LEU A 70 -0.27 -8.63 2.56
N TYR A 71 0.95 -8.47 3.08
CA TYR A 71 1.76 -7.29 2.84
C TYR A 71 2.02 -7.06 1.35
N TYR A 72 2.42 -8.10 0.61
CA TYR A 72 2.70 -7.94 -0.82
C TYR A 72 1.42 -7.70 -1.64
N ALA A 73 0.26 -8.21 -1.21
CA ALA A 73 -1.02 -7.84 -1.80
C ALA A 73 -1.28 -6.34 -1.64
N VAL A 74 -1.23 -5.82 -0.41
CA VAL A 74 -1.40 -4.39 -0.11
C VAL A 74 -0.35 -3.53 -0.83
N TYR A 75 0.91 -3.97 -0.87
CA TYR A 75 1.98 -3.24 -1.55
C TYR A 75 1.74 -3.13 -3.06
N HIS A 76 1.30 -4.20 -3.72
CA HIS A 76 0.99 -4.15 -5.14
C HIS A 76 -0.24 -3.30 -5.44
N ALA A 77 -1.27 -3.33 -4.58
CA ALA A 77 -2.40 -2.41 -4.68
C ALA A 77 -1.93 -0.95 -4.58
N SER A 78 -1.06 -0.64 -3.61
CA SER A 78 -0.44 0.68 -3.50
C SER A 78 0.38 1.08 -4.73
N LEU A 79 1.12 0.15 -5.34
CA LEU A 79 1.87 0.42 -6.59
C LEU A 79 0.95 0.68 -7.78
N ALA A 80 -0.23 0.07 -7.83
CA ALA A 80 -1.24 0.37 -8.84
C ALA A 80 -1.67 1.85 -8.78
N LEU A 81 -1.87 2.40 -7.58
CA LEU A 81 -2.16 3.84 -7.40
C LEU A 81 -0.99 4.75 -7.81
N VAL A 82 0.25 4.37 -7.50
CA VAL A 82 1.43 5.10 -7.98
C VAL A 82 1.47 5.13 -9.52
N CYS A 83 1.22 3.98 -10.15
CA CYS A 83 1.14 3.83 -11.60
C CYS A 83 -0.01 4.62 -12.22
N LEU A 84 -1.15 4.70 -11.54
CA LEU A 84 -2.32 5.46 -11.97
C LEU A 84 -2.03 6.96 -12.10
N LYS A 85 -1.20 7.52 -11.19
CA LYS A 85 -0.70 8.90 -11.28
C LYS A 85 0.45 9.09 -12.29
N GLY A 86 0.86 8.04 -13.02
CA GLY A 86 1.91 8.12 -14.05
C GLY A 86 3.34 7.96 -13.51
N TYR A 87 3.50 7.37 -12.32
CA TYR A 87 4.80 7.15 -11.69
C TYR A 87 5.08 5.66 -11.49
N ILE A 88 6.34 5.33 -11.24
CA ILE A 88 6.76 4.03 -10.68
C ILE A 88 7.51 4.26 -9.38
N SER A 89 7.46 3.30 -8.47
CA SER A 89 8.20 3.30 -7.21
C SER A 89 8.98 2.00 -7.03
N LYS A 90 10.22 2.10 -6.57
CA LYS A 90 11.12 0.95 -6.32
C LYS A 90 11.33 0.67 -4.83
N ASN A 91 10.63 1.39 -3.96
CA ASN A 91 10.85 1.31 -2.51
C ASN A 91 9.54 1.42 -1.74
N HIS A 92 9.37 0.56 -0.75
CA HIS A 92 8.16 0.49 0.06
C HIS A 92 7.85 1.78 0.81
N THR A 93 8.86 2.39 1.43
CA THR A 93 8.70 3.68 2.13
C THR A 93 8.37 4.79 1.15
N ALA A 94 9.04 4.82 -0.01
CA ALA A 94 8.75 5.82 -1.02
C ALA A 94 7.31 5.71 -1.54
N THR A 95 6.83 4.48 -1.81
CA THR A 95 5.42 4.22 -2.19
C THR A 95 4.46 4.79 -1.16
N LEU A 96 4.70 4.51 0.13
CA LEU A 96 3.84 4.98 1.21
C LEU A 96 3.82 6.52 1.35
N LEU A 97 4.97 7.18 1.28
CA LEU A 97 5.03 8.65 1.27
C LEU A 97 4.34 9.24 0.03
N PHE A 98 4.42 8.57 -1.12
CA PHE A 98 3.71 9.00 -2.33
C PHE A 98 2.20 8.97 -2.11
N LEU A 99 1.67 7.91 -1.51
CA LEU A 99 0.24 7.82 -1.21
C LEU A 99 -0.20 8.91 -0.22
N ILE A 100 0.59 9.18 0.83
CA ILE A 100 0.30 10.29 1.75
C ILE A 100 0.18 11.61 0.97
N LYS A 101 1.11 11.91 0.05
CA LYS A 101 1.09 13.17 -0.69
C LYS A 101 -0.07 13.29 -1.68
N TYR A 102 -0.44 12.21 -2.37
CA TYR A 102 -1.31 12.27 -3.55
C TYR A 102 -2.69 11.66 -3.38
N TYR A 103 -2.90 10.92 -2.28
CA TYR A 103 -4.12 10.15 -2.02
C TYR A 103 -4.64 10.32 -0.59
N SER A 104 -4.09 11.23 0.24
CA SER A 104 -4.67 11.53 1.55
C SER A 104 -5.36 12.89 1.59
N ASP A 105 -6.49 12.94 2.29
CA ASP A 105 -7.43 14.08 2.37
C ASP A 105 -6.77 15.38 2.84
N LYS A 106 -5.70 15.29 3.65
CA LYS A 106 -5.13 16.45 4.34
C LYS A 106 -4.23 17.36 3.49
N LEU A 107 -3.76 16.90 2.31
CA LEU A 107 -2.73 17.60 1.54
C LEU A 107 -3.18 18.06 0.15
N ASN A 108 -4.48 17.93 -0.15
CA ASN A 108 -5.10 18.25 -1.44
C ASN A 108 -6.02 19.48 -1.37
N SER A 109 -5.71 20.50 -0.56
CA SER A 109 -6.56 21.70 -0.44
C SER A 109 -6.66 22.55 -1.71
N ASP A 110 -5.77 22.35 -2.69
CA ASP A 110 -5.65 23.22 -3.87
C ASP A 110 -6.11 22.55 -5.17
N ASP A 111 -6.41 21.25 -5.18
CA ASP A 111 -6.86 20.51 -6.36
C ASP A 111 -8.33 20.08 -6.21
N ILE A 112 -9.24 21.01 -6.50
CA ILE A 112 -10.72 20.94 -6.44
C ILE A 112 -11.37 19.81 -7.31
N HIS A 113 -10.63 18.81 -7.79
CA HIS A 113 -11.14 17.88 -8.81
C HIS A 113 -11.07 16.38 -8.53
N PHE A 114 -10.75 15.92 -7.32
CA PHE A 114 -10.95 14.51 -6.98
C PHE A 114 -11.73 14.38 -5.67
N ILE A 115 -12.97 13.91 -5.82
CA ILE A 115 -13.98 13.62 -4.80
C ILE A 115 -13.31 13.13 -3.50
N ASP A 116 -13.52 13.87 -2.41
CA ASP A 116 -13.02 13.57 -1.04
C ASP A 116 -13.39 12.15 -0.56
N GLU A 117 -14.41 11.52 -1.14
CA GLU A 117 -14.81 10.13 -0.84
C GLU A 117 -13.86 9.06 -1.43
N LEU A 118 -12.92 9.45 -2.32
CA LEU A 118 -12.04 8.53 -3.06
C LEU A 118 -10.58 8.54 -2.60
N ALA A 119 -10.29 9.10 -1.43
CA ALA A 119 -8.92 9.17 -0.91
C ALA A 119 -8.71 8.16 0.23
N LEU A 120 -7.47 7.66 0.32
CA LEU A 120 -7.03 6.83 1.44
C LEU A 120 -7.00 7.71 2.69
N ASN A 121 -7.77 7.33 3.70
CA ASN A 121 -7.80 8.06 4.94
C ASN A 121 -6.50 7.79 5.74
N LYS A 122 -6.33 8.51 6.85
CA LYS A 122 -5.13 8.34 7.69
C LYS A 122 -5.01 6.89 8.22
N GLU A 123 -6.12 6.24 8.56
CA GLU A 123 -6.15 4.89 9.11
C GLU A 123 -5.68 3.85 8.08
N ASP A 124 -6.10 3.97 6.82
CA ASP A 124 -5.67 3.11 5.70
C ASP A 124 -4.14 3.12 5.56
N LEU A 125 -3.55 4.31 5.63
CA LEU A 125 -2.12 4.52 5.45
C LEU A 125 -1.30 4.14 6.69
N LEU A 126 -1.88 4.30 7.89
CA LEU A 126 -1.31 3.76 9.13
C LEU A 126 -1.33 2.23 9.11
N PHE A 127 -2.43 1.62 8.70
CA PHE A 127 -2.54 0.18 8.52
C PHE A 127 -1.46 -0.33 7.56
N TYR A 128 -1.26 0.30 6.40
CA TYR A 128 -0.18 -0.10 5.49
C TYR A 128 1.21 0.04 6.15
N ALA A 129 1.46 1.11 6.92
CA ALA A 129 2.72 1.27 7.65
C ALA A 129 2.96 0.16 8.70
N ASP A 130 1.91 -0.21 9.41
CA ASP A 130 1.94 -1.26 10.43
C ASP A 130 2.13 -2.62 9.79
N LEU A 131 1.38 -2.95 8.74
CA LEU A 131 1.54 -4.20 7.99
C LEU A 131 2.94 -4.34 7.37
N LYS A 132 3.55 -3.23 6.92
CA LYS A 132 4.97 -3.22 6.50
C LYS A 132 5.91 -3.61 7.64
N SER A 133 5.62 -3.13 8.84
CA SER A 133 6.41 -3.43 10.04
C SER A 133 6.21 -4.88 10.49
N GLU A 134 4.97 -5.39 10.45
CA GLU A 134 4.66 -6.80 10.70
C GLU A 134 5.32 -7.72 9.69
N ARG A 135 5.32 -7.39 8.39
CA ARG A 135 6.08 -8.14 7.39
C ARG A 135 7.57 -8.16 7.71
N GLN A 136 8.15 -7.03 8.12
CA GLN A 136 9.56 -7.00 8.48
C GLN A 136 9.85 -7.95 9.66
N LYS A 137 8.98 -7.99 10.67
CA LYS A 137 9.09 -8.97 11.76
C LYS A 137 8.94 -10.40 11.24
N ALA A 138 7.93 -10.66 10.41
CA ALA A 138 7.66 -11.97 9.83
C ALA A 138 8.82 -12.52 9.00
N SER A 139 9.50 -11.67 8.22
CA SER A 139 10.60 -12.09 7.35
C SER A 139 11.95 -12.27 8.05
N TYR A 140 12.19 -11.59 9.18
CA TYR A 140 13.53 -11.53 9.80
C TYR A 140 13.59 -12.02 11.25
N SER A 141 12.44 -12.15 11.93
CA SER A 141 12.40 -12.75 13.27
C SER A 141 12.74 -14.23 13.19
N THR A 142 13.57 -14.71 14.11
CA THR A 142 13.82 -16.15 14.29
C THR A 142 12.76 -16.81 15.17
N THR A 143 11.85 -16.04 15.76
CA THR A 143 10.73 -16.55 16.57
C THR A 143 9.42 -16.48 15.81
N LEU A 144 8.68 -17.59 15.79
CA LEU A 144 7.34 -17.72 15.18
C LEU A 144 6.28 -17.24 16.18
N ASN A 145 6.06 -15.93 16.26
CA ASN A 145 5.20 -15.31 17.28
C ASN A 145 3.86 -14.81 16.74
N PHE A 146 3.41 -15.28 15.57
CA PHE A 146 2.17 -14.79 14.95
C PHE A 146 1.02 -15.77 15.18
N SER A 147 -0.07 -15.28 15.76
CA SER A 147 -1.27 -16.09 16.00
C SER A 147 -2.22 -16.09 14.79
N ASN A 148 -3.01 -17.14 14.63
CA ASN A 148 -4.05 -17.20 13.59
C ASN A 148 -5.02 -16.02 13.68
N LYS A 149 -5.38 -15.59 14.90
CA LYS A 149 -6.21 -14.41 15.15
C LYS A 149 -5.59 -13.14 14.55
N THR A 150 -4.29 -12.94 14.78
CA THR A 150 -3.55 -11.79 14.22
C THR A 150 -3.57 -11.81 12.68
N VAL A 151 -3.37 -12.99 12.08
CA VAL A 151 -3.39 -13.14 10.62
C VAL A 151 -4.77 -12.80 10.05
N GLU A 152 -5.85 -13.29 10.67
CA GLU A 152 -7.21 -12.98 10.23
C GLU A 152 -7.52 -11.48 10.33
N GLU A 153 -7.17 -10.84 11.44
CA GLU A 153 -7.35 -9.38 11.60
C GLU A 153 -6.61 -8.59 10.51
N LEU A 154 -5.38 -9.00 10.18
CA LEU A 154 -4.60 -8.39 9.10
C LEU A 154 -5.21 -8.69 7.72
N ARG A 155 -5.81 -9.88 7.53
CA ARG A 155 -6.45 -10.28 6.28
C ARG A 155 -7.68 -9.43 6.01
N PHE A 156 -8.57 -9.25 6.99
CA PHE A 156 -9.76 -8.40 6.85
C PHE A 156 -9.38 -6.97 6.46
N LYS A 157 -8.45 -6.34 7.20
CA LYS A 157 -7.99 -4.97 6.90
C LYS A 157 -7.28 -4.87 5.55
N SER A 158 -6.56 -5.91 5.13
CA SER A 158 -5.92 -5.97 3.81
C SER A 158 -6.97 -5.97 2.70
N ILE A 159 -8.05 -6.75 2.86
CA ILE A 159 -9.16 -6.80 1.90
C ILE A 159 -9.88 -5.44 1.84
N GLU A 160 -10.17 -4.82 2.98
CA GLU A 160 -10.79 -3.48 3.03
C GLU A 160 -9.93 -2.44 2.29
N TYR A 161 -8.62 -2.40 2.57
CA TYR A 161 -7.69 -1.52 1.89
C TYR A 161 -7.66 -1.76 0.37
N ILE A 162 -7.61 -3.03 -0.05
CA ILE A 162 -7.54 -3.40 -1.47
C ILE A 162 -8.83 -3.02 -2.20
N ASN A 163 -10.00 -3.30 -1.62
CA ASN A 163 -11.29 -2.91 -2.19
C ASN A 163 -11.35 -1.40 -2.42
N LYS A 164 -10.87 -0.60 -1.46
CA LYS A 164 -10.80 0.85 -1.60
C LYS A 164 -9.85 1.27 -2.72
N VAL A 165 -8.69 0.64 -2.85
CA VAL A 165 -7.77 0.88 -3.99
C VAL A 165 -8.44 0.56 -5.33
N GLU A 166 -9.15 -0.55 -5.42
CA GLU A 166 -9.86 -0.96 -6.65
C GLU A 166 -10.97 0.03 -7.02
N GLU A 167 -11.72 0.52 -6.04
CA GLU A 167 -12.74 1.56 -6.24
C GLU A 167 -12.12 2.86 -6.80
N ILE A 168 -10.98 3.29 -6.25
CA ILE A 168 -10.23 4.45 -6.76
C ILE A 168 -9.81 4.24 -8.22
N ILE A 169 -9.31 3.05 -8.54
CA ILE A 169 -8.88 2.71 -9.91
C ILE A 169 -10.09 2.70 -10.85
N GLU A 170 -11.20 2.07 -10.46
CA GLU A 170 -12.38 1.94 -11.30
C GLU A 170 -13.02 3.30 -11.59
N ASN A 171 -13.14 4.15 -10.58
CA ASN A 171 -13.68 5.50 -10.74
C ASN A 171 -12.79 6.38 -11.63
N SER A 172 -11.46 6.18 -11.61
CA SER A 172 -10.55 6.88 -12.51
C SER A 172 -10.72 6.55 -14.00
N LYS A 173 -11.36 5.41 -14.33
CA LYS A 173 -11.69 5.02 -15.71
C LYS A 173 -12.96 5.72 -16.21
N LYS A 174 -13.91 6.03 -15.31
CA LYS A 174 -15.20 6.66 -15.63
C LYS A 174 -15.12 8.16 -15.93
N VAL A 175 -14.03 8.81 -15.54
CA VAL A 175 -13.79 10.27 -15.71
C VAL A 175 -12.99 10.58 -16.99
N LYS A 176 -12.88 9.63 -17.92
CA LYS A 176 -12.28 9.81 -19.26
C LYS A 176 -13.36 9.87 -20.33
#